data_AF-A0A149U8T8-F1
#
_entry.id   AF-A0A149U8T8-F1
#
_cell.length_a   1.000
_cell.length_b   1.000
_cell.length_c   1.000
_cell.angle_alpha   90.00
_cell.angle_beta   90.00
_cell.angle_gamma   90.00
#
_symmetry.space_group_name_H-M   'P 1'
#
loop_
_entity.id
_entity.type
_entity.pdbx_description
1 polymer ?
#
loop_
_entity_poly.entity_id
_entity_poly.type
_entity_poly.pdbx_seq_one_letter_code
_entity_poly.pdbx_strand_id
1 'polypeptide(L)'
;MDKHLVEIIKPGIYKNLNSYWAMHYCSILETLYEHKTIEHGFQRGYMENIDPTLANLAAKAGFAFFFAIKNSLQNFGLQSLLCHYLVSSEGRSIFKNIVEKISDLHNFDFLSETQEYGVFVSAKDFRSGERFIRENNPILLGWKDLHYNDAVEKVHYADLCILLKGIDRNFAILGEVEGNHGGDLLLNSFWSRKRSEYYSFGIGVRSHARNLTINPHEPLPPAIINGQWTRTEYGWKYVITIDSLHSIVRDFHDAIGTIQTLMTLGPRQRANYDPSLLPVLNLIKNKWDDHILDIIDELRSMLSFDKMATLRTNPLPAKVVPSIIT
;
A
#
# COMPACT_ATOMS: atom_id res chain seq x y z
N MET A 1 24.49 -9.30 14.32
CA MET A 1 23.54 -8.22 14.01
C MET A 1 23.28 -7.39 15.25
N ASP A 2 23.55 -6.08 15.22
CA ASP A 2 23.15 -5.18 16.30
C ASP A 2 21.66 -4.83 16.14
N LYS A 3 20.84 -5.35 17.05
CA LYS A 3 19.37 -5.22 16.99
C LYS A 3 18.86 -3.93 17.64
N HIS A 4 19.76 -3.06 18.09
CA HIS A 4 19.42 -1.76 18.70
C HIS A 4 19.73 -0.56 17.78
N LEU A 5 20.30 -0.81 16.60
CA LEU A 5 20.66 0.23 15.65
C LEU A 5 19.43 0.71 14.86
N VAL A 6 19.24 2.02 14.82
CA VAL A 6 18.31 2.70 13.90
C VAL A 6 19.10 3.06 12.64
N GLU A 7 18.63 2.62 11.47
CA GLU A 7 19.26 2.92 10.19
C GLU A 7 18.38 3.86 9.35
N ILE A 8 19.01 4.80 8.66
CA ILE A 8 18.34 5.66 7.68
C ILE A 8 18.34 4.94 6.33
N ILE A 9 17.16 4.66 5.80
CA ILE A 9 16.96 4.03 4.49
C ILE A 9 16.81 5.13 3.45
N LYS A 10 17.69 5.14 2.45
CA LYS A 10 17.60 6.09 1.34
C LYS A 10 16.72 5.51 0.23
N PRO A 11 15.57 6.12 -0.11
CA PRO A 11 14.77 5.67 -1.24
C PRO A 11 15.51 5.89 -2.56
N GLY A 12 15.09 5.16 -3.61
CA GLY A 12 15.55 5.44 -4.96
C GLY A 12 15.04 6.79 -5.47
N ILE A 13 15.73 7.34 -6.48
CA ILE A 13 15.36 8.62 -7.10
C ILE A 13 14.22 8.39 -8.08
N TYR A 14 13.16 9.21 -7.99
CA TYR A 14 12.06 9.23 -8.96
C TYR A 14 12.56 9.65 -10.33
N LYS A 15 12.47 8.75 -11.32
CA LYS A 15 12.91 9.03 -12.70
C LYS A 15 11.76 9.34 -13.63
N ASN A 16 10.56 8.83 -13.32
CA ASN A 16 9.37 8.99 -14.15
C ASN A 16 8.22 9.56 -13.31
N LEU A 17 7.95 10.86 -13.46
CA LEU A 17 6.88 11.55 -12.72
C LEU A 17 5.48 11.02 -13.05
N ASN A 18 5.27 10.53 -14.29
CA ASN A 18 4.00 9.93 -14.66
C ASN A 18 3.77 8.62 -13.90
N SER A 19 4.78 7.75 -13.81
CA SER A 19 4.73 6.53 -12.99
C SER A 19 4.52 6.86 -11.52
N TYR A 20 5.21 7.88 -11.00
CA TYR A 20 5.09 8.30 -9.60
C TYR A 20 3.68 8.76 -9.25
N TRP A 21 3.10 9.67 -10.03
CA TRP A 21 1.74 10.15 -9.78
C TRP A 21 0.67 9.09 -10.10
N ALA A 22 0.87 8.26 -11.13
CA ALA A 22 -0.02 7.14 -11.43
C ALA A 22 -0.10 6.17 -10.24
N MET A 23 1.01 5.86 -9.59
CA MET A 23 1.05 5.03 -8.39
C MET A 23 0.14 5.59 -7.28
N HIS A 24 0.24 6.89 -6.98
CA HIS A 24 -0.58 7.54 -5.94
C HIS A 24 -2.06 7.47 -6.27
N TYR A 25 -2.46 7.92 -7.46
CA TYR A 25 -3.87 7.93 -7.85
C TYR A 25 -4.44 6.52 -8.01
N CYS A 26 -3.68 5.59 -8.59
CA CYS A 26 -4.06 4.19 -8.72
C CYS A 26 -4.39 3.58 -7.36
N SER A 27 -3.53 3.82 -6.36
CA SER A 27 -3.71 3.30 -5.00
C SER A 27 -5.00 3.82 -4.34
N ILE A 28 -5.36 5.08 -4.58
CA ILE A 28 -6.62 5.67 -4.09
C ILE A 28 -7.81 4.98 -4.75
N LEU A 29 -7.80 4.85 -6.08
CA LEU A 29 -8.90 4.27 -6.85
C LEU A 29 -9.09 2.78 -6.56
N GLU A 30 -8.01 2.02 -6.44
CA GLU A 30 -8.03 0.63 -6.01
C GLU A 30 -8.64 0.48 -4.61
N THR A 31 -8.30 1.38 -3.69
CA THR A 31 -8.84 1.33 -2.33
C THR A 31 -10.35 1.62 -2.31
N LEU A 32 -10.81 2.62 -3.08
CA LEU A 32 -12.23 2.90 -3.24
C LEU A 32 -13.00 1.72 -3.86
N TYR A 33 -12.34 0.90 -4.66
CA TYR A 33 -12.93 -0.21 -5.39
C TYR A 33 -12.92 -1.54 -4.62
N GLU A 34 -11.78 -1.88 -3.99
CA GLU A 34 -11.52 -3.18 -3.39
C GLU A 34 -11.87 -3.27 -1.90
N HIS A 35 -11.73 -2.16 -1.16
CA HIS A 35 -11.77 -2.20 0.30
C HIS A 35 -13.19 -2.38 0.83
N LYS A 36 -13.48 -3.49 1.51
CA LYS A 36 -14.84 -3.90 1.92
C LYS A 36 -15.45 -3.02 3.01
N THR A 37 -14.63 -2.43 3.87
CA THR A 37 -15.11 -1.77 5.10
C THR A 37 -15.04 -0.24 5.06
N ILE A 38 -14.54 0.38 3.99
CA ILE A 38 -14.50 1.84 3.86
C ILE A 38 -15.91 2.40 3.68
N GLU A 39 -16.32 3.38 4.49
CA GLU A 39 -17.73 3.84 4.61
C GLU A 39 -18.40 4.11 3.25
N HIS A 40 -17.67 4.73 2.33
CA HIS A 40 -18.10 4.96 0.95
C HIS A 40 -17.11 4.38 -0.06
N GLY A 41 -17.62 3.68 -1.07
CA GLY A 41 -16.84 3.01 -2.13
C GLY A 41 -17.73 2.20 -3.06
N PHE A 42 -17.15 1.59 -4.09
CA PHE A 42 -17.89 0.87 -5.14
C PHE A 42 -18.57 -0.42 -4.67
N GLN A 43 -18.14 -0.95 -3.53
CA GLN A 43 -18.66 -2.15 -2.87
C GLN A 43 -19.91 -1.90 -2.01
N ARG A 44 -20.38 -0.66 -1.88
CA ARG A 44 -21.52 -0.32 -1.02
C ARG A 44 -22.85 -0.60 -1.68
N GLY A 45 -23.86 -0.92 -0.88
CA GLY A 45 -25.19 -1.30 -1.38
C GLY A 45 -25.87 -0.24 -2.26
N TYR A 46 -25.56 1.05 -2.06
CA TYR A 46 -26.09 2.12 -2.94
C TYR A 46 -25.46 2.12 -4.35
N MET A 47 -24.36 1.38 -4.55
CA MET A 47 -23.73 1.12 -5.86
C MET A 47 -24.16 -0.23 -6.43
N GLU A 48 -24.99 -1.00 -5.73
CA GLU A 48 -25.50 -2.26 -6.24
C GLU A 48 -26.35 -2.02 -7.49
N ASN A 49 -26.04 -2.74 -8.57
CA ASN A 49 -26.64 -2.58 -9.90
C ASN A 49 -26.40 -1.20 -10.57
N ILE A 50 -25.42 -0.43 -10.10
CA ILE A 50 -24.98 0.81 -10.74
C ILE A 50 -23.65 0.54 -11.45
N ASP A 51 -23.51 1.04 -12.67
CA ASP A 51 -22.24 0.97 -13.41
C ASP A 51 -21.14 1.67 -12.60
N PRO A 52 -20.02 1.00 -12.24
CA PRO A 52 -19.05 1.54 -11.31
C PRO A 52 -18.14 2.57 -11.99
N THR A 53 -18.64 3.79 -12.12
CA THR A 53 -17.92 4.97 -12.62
C THR A 53 -17.66 5.98 -11.49
N LEU A 54 -16.66 6.85 -11.63
CA LEU A 54 -16.40 7.90 -10.63
C LEU A 54 -17.58 8.89 -10.54
N ALA A 55 -18.24 9.16 -11.67
CA ALA A 55 -19.47 9.95 -11.73
C ALA A 55 -20.59 9.36 -10.88
N ASN A 56 -20.87 8.06 -11.05
CA ASN A 56 -21.91 7.38 -10.29
C ASN A 56 -21.58 7.30 -8.81
N LEU A 57 -20.33 7.02 -8.45
CA LEU A 57 -19.92 7.02 -7.05
C LEU A 57 -20.14 8.39 -6.39
N ALA A 58 -19.70 9.47 -7.03
CA ALA A 58 -19.89 10.83 -6.52
C ALA A 58 -21.38 11.19 -6.37
N ALA A 59 -22.21 10.82 -7.35
CA ALA A 59 -23.64 11.10 -7.33
C ALA A 59 -24.40 10.31 -6.25
N LYS A 60 -24.04 9.03 -6.04
CA LYS A 60 -24.74 8.13 -5.12
C LYS A 60 -24.28 8.23 -3.68
N ALA A 61 -22.99 8.47 -3.44
CA ALA A 61 -22.45 8.58 -2.09
C ALA A 61 -22.89 9.87 -1.37
N GLY A 62 -23.34 10.89 -2.12
CA GLY A 62 -23.88 12.14 -1.59
C GLY A 62 -22.84 13.25 -1.47
N PHE A 63 -23.31 14.47 -1.24
CA PHE A 63 -22.43 15.64 -1.12
C PHE A 63 -21.44 15.46 0.04
N ALA A 64 -20.18 15.82 -0.18
CA ALA A 64 -19.12 15.82 0.84
C ALA A 64 -18.80 14.43 1.48
N PHE A 65 -19.27 13.31 0.90
CA PHE A 65 -18.98 11.96 1.42
C PHE A 65 -17.49 11.69 1.64
N PHE A 66 -16.64 12.33 0.81
CA PHE A 66 -15.21 12.12 0.82
C PHE A 66 -14.55 12.54 2.15
N PHE A 67 -15.15 13.50 2.89
CA PHE A 67 -14.66 13.88 4.22
C PHE A 67 -14.76 12.73 5.23
N ALA A 68 -15.80 11.89 5.11
CA ALA A 68 -16.00 10.74 6.01
C ALA A 68 -14.94 9.65 5.79
N ILE A 69 -14.49 9.46 4.55
CA ILE A 69 -13.54 8.39 4.20
C ILE A 69 -12.07 8.82 4.14
N LYS A 70 -11.76 10.11 4.27
CA LYS A 70 -10.40 10.63 4.08
C LYS A 70 -9.36 9.93 4.96
N ASN A 71 -9.61 9.82 6.26
CA ASN A 71 -8.68 9.17 7.18
C ASN A 71 -8.54 7.67 6.91
N SER A 72 -9.63 7.02 6.47
CA SER A 72 -9.61 5.62 6.04
C SER A 72 -8.79 5.44 4.77
N LEU A 73 -8.87 6.36 3.80
CA LEU A 73 -8.03 6.35 2.60
C LEU A 73 -6.55 6.56 2.92
N GLN A 74 -6.23 7.45 3.87
CA GLN A 74 -4.85 7.63 4.32
C GLN A 74 -4.29 6.35 4.95
N ASN A 75 -5.11 5.61 5.71
CA ASN A 75 -4.69 4.37 6.35
C ASN A 75 -4.65 3.18 5.38
N PHE A 76 -5.80 2.81 4.81
CA PHE A 76 -5.92 1.61 3.98
C PHE A 76 -5.32 1.83 2.58
N GLY A 77 -5.43 3.04 2.06
CA GLY A 77 -4.81 3.38 0.78
C GLY A 77 -3.29 3.37 0.80
N LEU A 78 -2.68 3.55 1.99
CA LEU A 78 -1.25 3.34 2.15
C LEU A 78 -0.84 1.89 1.87
N GLN A 79 -1.69 0.90 2.17
CA GLN A 79 -1.40 -0.50 1.88
C GLN A 79 -1.26 -0.73 0.36
N SER A 80 -2.22 -0.22 -0.41
CA SER A 80 -2.18 -0.24 -1.87
C SER A 80 -0.96 0.54 -2.41
N LEU A 81 -0.67 1.72 -1.84
CA LEU A 81 0.48 2.53 -2.21
C LEU A 81 1.80 1.78 -2.00
N LEU A 82 1.97 1.15 -0.84
CA LEU A 82 3.18 0.39 -0.52
C LEU A 82 3.36 -0.82 -1.42
N CYS A 83 2.27 -1.48 -1.86
CA CYS A 83 2.38 -2.56 -2.85
C CYS A 83 3.04 -2.07 -4.13
N HIS A 84 2.53 -0.99 -4.71
CA HIS A 84 3.09 -0.42 -5.94
C HIS A 84 4.48 0.18 -5.72
N TYR A 85 4.72 0.82 -4.59
CA TYR A 85 6.00 1.46 -4.29
C TYR A 85 7.11 0.43 -4.12
N LEU A 86 6.89 -0.65 -3.36
CA LEU A 86 7.91 -1.66 -3.09
C LEU A 86 8.28 -2.49 -4.33
N VAL A 87 7.41 -2.58 -5.34
CA VAL A 87 7.73 -3.18 -6.65
C VAL A 87 8.32 -2.17 -7.65
N SER A 88 8.36 -0.89 -7.30
CA SER A 88 8.90 0.17 -8.15
C SER A 88 10.43 0.25 -8.04
N SER A 89 11.06 0.90 -9.03
CA SER A 89 12.51 1.16 -8.96
C SER A 89 12.90 2.04 -7.77
N GLU A 90 11.98 2.90 -7.31
CA GLU A 90 12.18 3.84 -6.23
C GLU A 90 12.01 3.22 -4.84
N GLY A 91 11.04 2.31 -4.66
CA GLY A 91 10.88 1.58 -3.40
C GLY A 91 11.81 0.38 -3.26
N ARG A 92 12.56 0.02 -4.31
CA ARG A 92 13.49 -1.13 -4.31
C ARG A 92 14.45 -1.14 -3.11
N SER A 93 14.99 0.01 -2.70
CA SER A 93 15.93 0.05 -1.57
C SER A 93 15.26 -0.32 -0.24
N ILE A 94 13.99 0.04 -0.07
CA ILE A 94 13.19 -0.35 1.09
C ILE A 94 12.88 -1.85 1.03
N PHE A 95 12.40 -2.34 -0.12
CA PHE A 95 12.17 -3.78 -0.32
C PHE A 95 13.42 -4.60 -0.01
N LYS A 96 14.56 -4.22 -0.61
CA LYS A 96 15.84 -4.91 -0.44
C LYS A 96 16.26 -4.92 1.03
N ASN A 97 16.14 -3.77 1.69
CA ASN A 97 16.48 -3.64 3.10
C ASN A 97 15.59 -4.55 3.98
N ILE A 98 14.27 -4.62 3.75
CA ILE A 98 13.40 -5.59 4.45
C ILE A 98 13.93 -7.02 4.26
N VAL A 99 14.12 -7.44 3.01
CA VAL A 99 14.54 -8.81 2.69
C VAL A 99 15.90 -9.13 3.30
N GLU A 100 16.89 -8.24 3.20
CA GLU A 100 18.22 -8.43 3.79
C GLU A 100 18.15 -8.59 5.32
N LYS A 101 17.33 -7.79 6.01
CA LYS A 101 17.17 -7.94 7.47
C LYS A 101 16.49 -9.24 7.85
N ILE A 102 15.47 -9.66 7.09
CA ILE A 102 14.85 -10.97 7.32
C ILE A 102 15.85 -12.09 7.01
N SER A 103 16.66 -11.98 5.96
CA SER A 103 17.76 -12.91 5.66
C SER A 103 18.73 -13.05 6.83
N ASP A 104 19.17 -11.93 7.42
CA ASP A 104 20.04 -11.92 8.59
C ASP A 104 19.41 -12.61 9.81
N LEU A 105 18.09 -12.44 10.00
CA LEU A 105 17.37 -13.05 11.12
C LEU A 105 17.31 -14.58 11.00
N HIS A 106 17.12 -15.10 9.78
CA HIS A 106 16.99 -16.53 9.50
C HIS A 106 18.33 -17.19 9.11
N ASN A 107 19.42 -16.42 9.01
CA ASN A 107 20.72 -16.88 8.53
C ASN A 107 20.61 -17.60 7.16
N PHE A 108 19.84 -17.01 6.25
CA PHE A 108 19.60 -17.53 4.90
C PHE A 108 19.44 -16.36 3.93
N ASP A 109 20.14 -16.38 2.80
CA ASP A 109 20.10 -15.28 1.82
C ASP A 109 18.90 -15.39 0.88
N PHE A 110 17.73 -14.91 1.33
CA PHE A 110 16.53 -14.91 0.49
C PHE A 110 16.67 -14.03 -0.76
N LEU A 111 17.49 -12.98 -0.73
CA LEU A 111 17.59 -12.04 -1.85
C LEU A 111 18.27 -12.70 -3.05
N SER A 112 19.35 -13.45 -2.81
CA SER A 112 20.08 -14.18 -3.86
C SER A 112 19.30 -15.38 -4.41
N GLU A 113 18.46 -16.00 -3.59
CA GLU A 113 17.62 -17.15 -3.98
C GLU A 113 16.33 -16.76 -4.72
N THR A 114 16.01 -15.46 -4.73
CA THR A 114 14.82 -14.93 -5.41
C THR A 114 15.10 -14.65 -6.88
N GLN A 115 14.29 -15.21 -7.79
CA GLN A 115 14.30 -14.87 -9.22
C GLN A 115 13.30 -13.76 -9.54
N GLU A 116 12.12 -13.86 -8.93
CA GLU A 116 10.99 -12.97 -9.16
C GLU A 116 10.36 -12.61 -7.81
N TYR A 117 9.84 -11.39 -7.67
CA TYR A 117 9.07 -11.01 -6.49
C TYR A 117 7.83 -10.21 -6.85
N GLY A 118 6.93 -10.10 -5.87
CA GLY A 118 5.79 -9.19 -5.89
C GLY A 118 5.36 -8.81 -4.49
N VAL A 119 4.53 -7.78 -4.39
CA VAL A 119 4.01 -7.27 -3.12
C VAL A 119 2.49 -7.11 -3.21
N PHE A 120 1.80 -7.71 -2.26
CA PHE A 120 0.36 -7.91 -2.33
C PHE A 120 -0.31 -7.42 -1.06
N VAL A 121 -1.47 -6.80 -1.21
CA VAL A 121 -2.40 -6.61 -0.11
C VAL A 121 -3.02 -7.96 0.20
N SER A 122 -2.75 -8.46 1.39
CA SER A 122 -3.20 -9.79 1.85
C SER A 122 -4.44 -9.73 2.75
N ALA A 123 -4.83 -8.52 3.17
CA ALA A 123 -5.88 -8.33 4.14
C ALA A 123 -7.23 -8.84 3.62
N LYS A 124 -7.98 -9.55 4.47
CA LYS A 124 -9.33 -10.07 4.18
C LYS A 124 -10.32 -9.00 3.73
N ASP A 125 -10.05 -7.76 4.10
CA ASP A 125 -10.88 -6.60 3.75
C ASP A 125 -10.68 -6.16 2.30
N PHE A 126 -9.70 -6.72 1.58
CA PHE A 126 -9.54 -6.62 0.12
C PHE A 126 -10.04 -7.90 -0.57
N ARG A 127 -10.50 -7.81 -1.83
CA ARG A 127 -11.06 -9.00 -2.53
C ARG A 127 -9.98 -9.91 -3.13
N SER A 128 -8.78 -9.39 -3.36
CA SER A 128 -7.76 -10.03 -4.21
C SER A 128 -6.69 -10.85 -3.46
N GLY A 129 -6.66 -10.85 -2.13
CA GLY A 129 -5.61 -11.51 -1.33
C GLY A 129 -5.66 -13.04 -1.30
N GLU A 130 -6.84 -13.67 -1.34
CA GLU A 130 -7.01 -15.12 -1.13
C GLU A 130 -6.42 -15.97 -2.25
N ARG A 131 -6.69 -15.58 -3.50
CA ARG A 131 -6.35 -16.37 -4.69
C ARG A 131 -4.83 -16.51 -4.86
N PHE A 132 -4.10 -15.47 -4.47
CA PHE A 132 -2.68 -15.34 -4.70
C PHE A 132 -1.82 -16.36 -3.91
N ILE A 133 -2.12 -16.60 -2.63
CA ILE A 133 -1.33 -17.53 -1.80
C ILE A 133 -1.58 -18.97 -2.23
N ARG A 134 -2.83 -19.28 -2.60
CA ARG A 134 -3.21 -20.63 -3.05
C ARG A 134 -2.46 -21.06 -4.30
N GLU A 135 -2.26 -20.13 -5.22
CA GLU A 135 -1.59 -20.39 -6.50
C GLU A 135 -0.06 -20.50 -6.35
N ASN A 136 0.54 -19.90 -5.31
CA ASN A 136 2.00 -19.81 -5.17
C ASN A 136 2.61 -20.72 -4.08
N ASN A 137 1.82 -21.25 -3.15
CA ASN A 137 2.26 -22.19 -2.09
C ASN A 137 3.61 -21.82 -1.41
N PRO A 138 3.76 -20.62 -0.83
CA PRO A 138 5.01 -20.20 -0.22
C PRO A 138 5.22 -20.80 1.18
N ILE A 139 6.49 -20.94 1.56
CA ILE A 139 6.89 -21.10 2.97
C ILE A 139 6.77 -19.73 3.65
N LEU A 140 5.99 -19.63 4.72
CA LEU A 140 5.88 -18.39 5.47
C LEU A 140 7.08 -18.18 6.38
N LEU A 141 7.73 -17.03 6.22
CA LEU A 141 8.81 -16.57 7.07
C LEU A 141 8.21 -15.77 8.23
N GLY A 142 8.18 -16.39 9.42
CA GLY A 142 7.67 -15.80 10.66
C GLY A 142 8.49 -16.25 11.87
N TRP A 143 7.98 -16.01 13.09
CA TRP A 143 8.64 -16.46 14.32
C TRP A 143 8.73 -17.99 14.44
N LYS A 144 7.77 -18.68 13.82
CA LYS A 144 7.78 -20.13 13.62
C LYS A 144 7.54 -20.41 12.14
N ASP A 145 8.22 -21.43 11.62
CA ASP A 145 7.92 -21.96 10.29
C ASP A 145 6.51 -22.54 10.32
N LEU A 146 5.64 -22.05 9.43
CA LEU A 146 4.27 -22.53 9.28
C LEU A 146 4.12 -23.27 7.96
N HIS A 147 3.44 -24.42 8.02
CA HIS A 147 3.08 -25.18 6.81
C HIS A 147 1.91 -24.53 6.06
N TYR A 148 1.80 -24.84 4.77
CA TYR A 148 0.88 -24.19 3.84
C TYR A 148 -0.59 -24.10 4.29
N ASN A 149 -1.13 -25.15 4.93
CA ASN A 149 -2.53 -25.14 5.38
C ASN A 149 -2.78 -24.09 6.48
N ASP A 150 -1.79 -23.84 7.34
CA ASP A 150 -1.86 -22.77 8.35
C ASP A 150 -1.60 -21.40 7.71
N ALA A 151 -0.77 -21.35 6.66
CA ALA A 151 -0.41 -20.13 5.96
C ALA A 151 -1.59 -19.42 5.31
N VAL A 152 -2.46 -20.17 4.61
CA VAL A 152 -3.63 -19.61 3.91
C VAL A 152 -4.53 -18.86 4.89
N GLU A 153 -4.80 -19.42 6.07
CA GLU A 153 -5.63 -18.77 7.09
C GLU A 153 -4.96 -17.50 7.65
N LYS A 154 -3.64 -17.51 7.86
CA LYS A 154 -2.94 -16.41 8.54
C LYS A 154 -2.68 -15.20 7.66
N VAL A 155 -2.43 -15.42 6.37
CA VAL A 155 -2.17 -14.32 5.44
C VAL A 155 -3.39 -13.38 5.34
N HIS A 156 -4.61 -13.89 5.53
CA HIS A 156 -5.84 -13.07 5.56
C HIS A 156 -5.84 -11.94 6.60
N TYR A 157 -5.00 -12.06 7.63
CA TYR A 157 -4.91 -11.07 8.70
C TYR A 157 -3.78 -10.08 8.52
N ALA A 158 -2.90 -10.28 7.53
CA ALA A 158 -1.81 -9.37 7.25
C ALA A 158 -2.18 -8.29 6.25
N ASP A 159 -1.68 -7.08 6.45
CA ASP A 159 -1.90 -5.97 5.54
C ASP A 159 -1.10 -6.17 4.24
N LEU A 160 0.15 -6.60 4.36
CA LEU A 160 1.05 -6.83 3.23
C LEU A 160 1.66 -8.23 3.24
N CYS A 161 1.86 -8.76 2.04
CA CYS A 161 2.61 -9.98 1.77
C CYS A 161 3.64 -9.71 0.68
N ILE A 162 4.91 -9.94 0.97
CA ILE A 162 5.99 -9.97 -0.03
C ILE A 162 6.19 -11.42 -0.43
N LEU A 163 5.96 -11.76 -1.70
CA LEU A 163 6.27 -13.08 -2.24
C LEU A 163 7.63 -13.05 -2.93
N LEU A 164 8.49 -13.98 -2.56
CA LEU A 164 9.79 -14.25 -3.14
C LEU A 164 9.72 -15.60 -3.86
N LYS A 165 9.79 -15.60 -5.18
CA LYS A 165 9.73 -16.80 -6.01
C LYS A 165 11.16 -17.20 -6.43
N GLY A 166 11.60 -18.35 -5.92
CA GLY A 166 12.88 -18.96 -6.26
C GLY A 166 12.73 -20.10 -7.27
N ILE A 167 13.84 -20.79 -7.55
CA ILE A 167 13.85 -21.96 -8.45
C ILE A 167 13.19 -23.16 -7.77
N ASP A 168 13.61 -23.45 -6.54
CA ASP A 168 13.18 -24.66 -5.82
C ASP A 168 11.98 -24.41 -4.92
N ARG A 169 11.90 -23.22 -4.33
CA ARG A 169 10.93 -22.87 -3.28
C ARG A 169 10.51 -21.42 -3.38
N ASN A 170 9.28 -21.17 -2.96
CA ASN A 170 8.72 -19.84 -2.78
C ASN A 170 8.70 -19.50 -1.29
N PHE A 171 8.97 -18.25 -0.96
CA PHE A 171 8.89 -17.72 0.40
C PHE A 171 7.93 -16.55 0.45
N ALA A 172 7.24 -16.38 1.57
CA ALA A 172 6.42 -15.20 1.79
C ALA A 172 6.73 -14.56 3.14
N ILE A 173 6.82 -13.23 3.13
CA ILE A 173 7.07 -12.40 4.31
C ILE A 173 5.82 -11.57 4.54
N LEU A 174 5.21 -11.73 5.73
CA LEU A 174 4.00 -11.00 6.10
C LEU A 174 4.32 -9.76 6.92
N GLY A 175 3.59 -8.68 6.66
CA GLY A 175 3.76 -7.41 7.33
C GLY A 175 2.46 -6.69 7.65
N GLU A 176 2.58 -5.78 8.61
CA GLU A 176 1.51 -4.86 9.03
C GLU A 176 1.79 -3.46 8.52
N VAL A 177 0.72 -2.70 8.26
CA VAL A 177 0.80 -1.32 7.80
C VAL A 177 -0.04 -0.42 8.70
N GLU A 178 0.57 0.65 9.18
CA GLU A 178 -0.12 1.64 10.01
C GLU A 178 0.09 3.06 9.45
N GLY A 179 -0.92 3.57 8.74
CA GLY A 179 -0.82 4.85 8.03
C GLY A 179 -1.05 6.08 8.89
N ASN A 180 -1.58 5.94 10.10
CA ASN A 180 -1.89 7.07 10.98
C ASN A 180 -1.05 7.07 12.27
N HIS A 181 -0.76 5.87 12.79
CA HIS A 181 -0.12 5.67 14.10
C HIS A 181 1.16 4.83 14.01
N GLY A 182 2.03 5.09 13.03
CA GLY A 182 3.19 4.23 12.74
C GLY A 182 4.18 4.05 13.90
N GLY A 183 4.16 4.94 14.90
CA GLY A 183 4.91 4.77 16.15
C GLY A 183 4.47 3.57 16.99
N ASP A 184 3.21 3.15 16.89
CA ASP A 184 2.66 2.02 17.64
C ASP A 184 3.31 0.70 17.23
N LEU A 185 3.80 0.58 15.98
CA LEU A 185 4.55 -0.58 15.51
C LEU A 185 5.83 -0.83 16.30
N LEU A 186 6.35 0.16 17.03
CA LEU A 186 7.54 0.00 17.86
C LEU A 186 7.22 -0.59 19.24
N LEU A 187 5.94 -0.63 19.62
CA LEU A 187 5.48 -1.08 20.92
C LEU A 187 5.13 -2.58 20.90
N ASN A 188 5.60 -3.33 21.89
CA ASN A 188 5.21 -4.74 22.05
C ASN A 188 3.68 -4.92 22.14
N SER A 189 2.98 -3.97 22.77
CA SER A 189 1.51 -4.02 22.93
C SER A 189 0.75 -4.07 21.61
N PHE A 190 1.26 -3.43 20.55
CA PHE A 190 0.67 -3.51 19.21
C PHE A 190 0.66 -4.95 18.70
N TRP A 191 1.84 -5.58 18.75
CA TRP A 191 2.09 -6.95 18.28
C TRP A 191 1.39 -8.00 19.14
N SER A 192 1.29 -7.75 20.45
CA SER A 192 0.54 -8.57 21.41
C SER A 192 -0.94 -8.67 21.06
N ARG A 193 -1.58 -7.52 20.78
CA ARG A 193 -3.01 -7.44 20.43
C ARG A 193 -3.34 -8.22 19.16
N LYS A 194 -2.41 -8.28 18.20
CA LYS A 194 -2.59 -8.96 16.91
C LYS A 194 -2.26 -10.46 16.94
N ARG A 195 -1.74 -11.00 18.05
CA ARG A 195 -1.22 -12.40 18.13
C ARG A 195 -0.28 -12.73 16.97
N SER A 196 0.73 -11.89 16.83
CA SER A 196 1.50 -11.69 15.61
C SER A 196 2.63 -12.70 15.36
N GLU A 197 2.37 -13.98 15.58
CA GLU A 197 3.36 -15.06 15.43
C GLU A 197 3.95 -15.17 14.02
N TYR A 198 3.17 -14.80 13.00
CA TYR A 198 3.50 -15.00 11.58
C TYR A 198 3.95 -13.72 10.86
N TYR A 199 3.97 -12.58 11.54
CA TYR A 199 4.46 -11.33 10.97
C TYR A 199 5.97 -11.20 11.15
N SER A 200 6.62 -10.62 10.16
CA SER A 200 8.07 -10.43 10.15
C SER A 200 8.46 -8.96 10.11
N PHE A 201 7.61 -8.10 9.56
CA PHE A 201 7.87 -6.66 9.47
C PHE A 201 6.64 -5.79 9.68
N GLY A 202 6.86 -4.49 9.84
CA GLY A 202 5.82 -3.47 9.80
C GLY A 202 6.29 -2.21 9.09
N ILE A 203 5.39 -1.52 8.41
CA ILE A 203 5.66 -0.20 7.80
C ILE A 203 4.64 0.80 8.33
N GLY A 204 5.09 1.90 8.91
CA GLY A 204 4.19 2.89 9.49
C GLY A 204 4.56 4.33 9.19
N VAL A 205 3.57 5.21 9.16
CA VAL A 205 3.79 6.66 9.02
C VAL A 205 3.88 7.28 10.40
N ARG A 206 4.98 8.00 10.66
CA ARG A 206 5.16 8.76 11.90
C ARG A 206 4.77 10.21 11.68
N SER A 207 3.70 10.62 12.35
CA SER A 207 3.36 12.03 12.48
C SER A 207 4.40 12.73 13.35
N HIS A 208 4.91 13.88 12.89
CA HIS A 208 5.59 14.79 13.80
C HIS A 208 4.54 15.32 14.78
N ALA A 209 4.81 15.24 16.08
CA ALA A 209 3.93 15.88 17.05
C ALA A 209 3.83 17.36 16.69
N ARG A 210 2.60 17.86 16.47
CA ARG A 210 2.33 19.30 16.26
C ARG A 210 2.78 20.17 17.44
N ASN A 211 3.20 19.57 18.55
CA ASN A 211 3.73 20.22 19.74
C ASN A 211 5.22 20.47 19.63
N LEU A 212 5.65 21.10 18.55
CA LEU A 212 6.90 21.79 18.60
C LEU A 212 6.58 23.29 18.58
N THR A 213 6.74 23.90 19.76
CA THR A 213 7.22 25.27 19.92
C THR A 213 8.56 25.42 19.19
N ILE A 214 8.57 25.23 17.88
CA ILE A 214 9.70 25.55 17.01
C ILE A 214 9.60 27.04 16.80
N ASN A 215 10.68 27.73 17.08
CA ASN A 215 10.88 29.06 16.58
C ASN A 215 10.57 29.04 15.06
N PRO A 216 9.66 29.86 14.51
CA PRO A 216 9.24 29.79 13.09
C PRO A 216 10.38 29.96 12.07
N HIS A 217 11.60 30.21 12.53
CA HIS A 217 12.83 30.36 11.76
C HIS A 217 13.76 29.13 11.80
N GLU A 218 13.50 28.11 12.63
CA GLU A 218 14.31 26.89 12.61
C GLU A 218 13.77 25.90 11.56
N PRO A 219 14.62 25.45 10.62
CA PRO A 219 14.20 24.46 9.63
C PRO A 219 13.90 23.13 10.33
N LEU A 220 12.76 22.53 9.97
CA LEU A 220 12.42 21.17 10.37
C LEU A 220 13.54 20.21 9.94
N PRO A 221 13.85 19.18 10.75
CA PRO A 221 14.78 18.14 10.32
C PRO A 221 14.30 17.51 9.01
N PRO A 222 15.21 17.02 8.15
CA PRO A 222 14.83 16.39 6.91
C PRO A 222 13.92 15.19 7.20
N ALA A 223 12.85 15.06 6.43
CA ALA A 223 11.97 13.90 6.53
C ALA A 223 12.73 12.65 6.07
N ILE A 224 12.79 11.64 6.93
CA ILE A 224 13.57 10.42 6.70
C ILE A 224 12.69 9.17 6.74
N ILE A 225 13.24 8.09 6.20
CA ILE A 225 12.72 6.73 6.37
C ILE A 225 13.72 6.01 7.25
N ASN A 226 13.25 5.45 8.36
CA ASN A 226 14.08 4.71 9.30
C ASN A 226 13.67 3.25 9.34
N GLY A 227 14.64 2.38 9.57
CA GLY A 227 14.46 0.97 9.84
C GLY A 227 15.07 0.58 11.17
N GLN A 228 14.38 -0.25 11.95
CA GLN A 228 14.89 -0.76 13.22
C GLN A 228 14.21 -2.07 13.62
N TRP A 229 14.91 -2.87 14.42
CA TRP A 229 14.33 -4.06 15.03
C TRP A 229 13.57 -3.70 16.31
N THR A 230 12.38 -4.28 16.49
CA THR A 230 11.68 -4.28 17.76
C THR A 230 11.53 -5.70 18.29
N ARG A 231 11.76 -5.87 19.60
CA ARG A 231 11.59 -7.16 20.27
C ARG A 231 10.17 -7.25 20.81
N THR A 232 9.49 -8.32 20.46
CA THR A 232 8.14 -8.62 20.92
C THR A 232 8.09 -9.97 21.64
N GLU A 233 6.96 -10.30 22.26
CA GLU A 233 6.72 -11.65 22.79
C GLU A 233 6.69 -12.71 21.68
N TYR A 234 6.39 -12.32 20.44
CA TYR A 234 6.39 -13.17 19.24
C TYR A 234 7.65 -12.99 18.40
N GLY A 235 8.77 -12.68 19.05
CA GLY A 235 10.07 -12.55 18.39
C GLY A 235 10.43 -11.16 17.91
N TRP A 236 11.44 -11.10 17.03
CA TRP A 236 11.94 -9.86 16.45
C TRP A 236 11.11 -9.48 15.23
N LYS A 237 10.67 -8.23 15.17
CA LYS A 237 9.97 -7.64 14.02
C LYS A 237 10.80 -6.50 13.45
N TYR A 238 10.96 -6.46 12.14
CA TYR A 238 11.67 -5.35 11.51
C TYR A 238 10.67 -4.23 11.16
N VAL A 239 10.86 -3.03 11.72
CA VAL A 239 9.90 -1.94 11.59
C VAL A 239 10.52 -0.80 10.80
N ILE A 240 9.82 -0.40 9.74
CA ILE A 240 10.12 0.78 8.95
C ILE A 240 9.16 1.89 9.33
N THR A 241 9.69 3.06 9.68
CA THR A 241 8.90 4.26 9.93
C THR A 241 9.22 5.31 8.88
N ILE A 242 8.20 5.78 8.17
CA ILE A 242 8.29 6.86 7.19
C ILE A 242 7.78 8.14 7.84
N ASP A 243 8.58 9.20 7.82
CA ASP A 243 8.10 10.49 8.31
C ASP A 243 6.93 11.00 7.46
N SER A 244 5.88 11.51 8.11
CA SER A 244 4.69 12.09 7.48
C SER A 244 4.98 13.24 6.49
N LEU A 245 6.13 13.91 6.62
CA LEU A 245 6.58 14.97 5.72
C LEU A 245 7.41 14.46 4.54
N HIS A 246 7.74 13.16 4.51
CA HIS A 246 8.44 12.54 3.40
C HIS A 246 7.54 12.58 2.15
N SER A 247 8.12 12.84 0.98
CA SER A 247 7.35 13.09 -0.26
C SER A 247 6.35 12.00 -0.58
N ILE A 248 6.73 10.72 -0.45
CA ILE A 248 5.83 9.59 -0.70
C ILE A 248 4.53 9.65 0.12
N VAL A 249 4.57 10.15 1.36
CA VAL A 249 3.37 10.23 2.23
C VAL A 249 2.63 11.53 2.00
N ARG A 250 3.36 12.66 2.00
CA ARG A 250 2.77 13.98 1.80
C ARG A 250 2.06 14.06 0.45
N ASP A 251 2.73 13.65 -0.62
CA ASP A 251 2.20 13.71 -1.97
C ASP A 251 1.00 12.74 -2.15
N PHE A 252 0.99 11.60 -1.43
CA PHE A 252 -0.18 10.72 -1.37
C PHE A 252 -1.38 11.41 -0.71
N HIS A 253 -1.17 12.11 0.40
CA HIS A 253 -2.22 12.89 1.06
C HIS A 253 -2.73 14.03 0.17
N ASP A 254 -1.84 14.68 -0.59
CA ASP A 254 -2.21 15.72 -1.55
C ASP A 254 -2.99 15.14 -2.74
N ALA A 255 -2.64 13.94 -3.22
CA ALA A 255 -3.40 13.21 -4.23
C ALA A 255 -4.82 12.85 -3.73
N ILE A 256 -4.96 12.40 -2.47
CA ILE A 256 -6.26 12.20 -1.82
C ILE A 256 -7.07 13.51 -1.81
N GLY A 257 -6.44 14.63 -1.46
CA GLY A 257 -7.07 15.96 -1.50
C GLY A 257 -7.48 16.39 -2.91
N THR A 258 -6.72 16.00 -3.93
CA THR A 258 -7.05 16.26 -5.33
C THR A 258 -8.28 15.46 -5.75
N ILE A 259 -8.34 14.15 -5.47
CA ILE A 259 -9.52 13.32 -5.74
C ILE A 259 -10.74 13.82 -4.97
N GLN A 260 -10.58 14.21 -3.70
CA GLN A 260 -11.65 14.84 -2.91
C GLN A 260 -12.25 16.05 -3.63
N THR A 261 -11.39 16.91 -4.19
CA THR A 261 -11.82 18.09 -4.93
C THR A 261 -12.62 17.71 -6.18
N LEU A 262 -12.16 16.73 -6.95
CA LEU A 262 -12.88 16.23 -8.12
C LEU A 262 -14.23 15.60 -7.76
N MET A 263 -14.29 14.83 -6.67
CA MET A 263 -15.52 14.21 -6.19
C MET A 263 -16.55 15.24 -5.70
N THR A 264 -16.10 16.41 -5.25
CA THR A 264 -16.97 17.47 -4.71
C THR A 264 -17.43 18.44 -5.81
N LEU A 265 -16.53 18.83 -6.71
CA LEU A 265 -16.76 19.89 -7.70
C LEU A 265 -16.94 19.36 -9.14
N GLY A 266 -16.76 18.05 -9.34
CA GLY A 266 -16.78 17.39 -10.63
C GLY A 266 -15.45 17.44 -11.39
N PRO A 267 -15.29 16.63 -12.44
CA PRO A 267 -14.02 16.47 -13.18
C PRO A 267 -13.64 17.71 -14.01
N ARG A 268 -14.59 18.62 -14.28
CA ARG A 268 -14.36 19.83 -15.08
C ARG A 268 -13.92 21.04 -14.25
N GLN A 269 -13.80 20.90 -12.93
CA GLN A 269 -13.33 21.99 -12.09
C GLN A 269 -11.95 22.48 -12.53
N ARG A 270 -11.71 23.77 -12.31
CA ARG A 270 -10.46 24.45 -12.66
C ARG A 270 -9.72 24.81 -11.37
N ALA A 271 -8.58 24.16 -11.16
CA ALA A 271 -7.64 24.49 -10.11
C ALA A 271 -6.22 24.58 -10.69
N ASN A 272 -5.35 25.35 -10.03
CA ASN A 272 -3.95 25.46 -10.40
C ASN A 272 -3.19 24.26 -9.85
N TYR A 273 -3.22 23.18 -10.60
CA TYR A 273 -2.47 21.96 -10.31
C TYR A 273 -0.98 22.12 -10.66
N ASP A 274 -0.12 21.41 -9.93
CA ASP A 274 1.28 21.25 -10.31
C ASP A 274 1.35 20.63 -11.73
N PRO A 275 2.14 21.18 -12.67
CA PRO A 275 2.22 20.63 -14.02
C PRO A 275 2.60 19.15 -14.08
N SER A 276 3.37 18.64 -13.11
CA SER A 276 3.81 17.25 -13.06
C SER A 276 2.68 16.24 -12.86
N LEU A 277 1.58 16.64 -12.21
CA LEU A 277 0.44 15.74 -11.97
C LEU A 277 -0.56 15.75 -13.15
N LEU A 278 -0.50 16.75 -14.02
CA LEU A 278 -1.49 16.95 -15.10
C LEU A 278 -1.64 15.76 -16.06
N PRO A 279 -0.57 15.08 -16.52
CA PRO A 279 -0.73 13.94 -17.44
C PRO A 279 -1.62 12.84 -16.86
N VAL A 280 -1.37 12.47 -15.61
CA VAL A 280 -2.13 11.42 -14.89
C VAL A 280 -3.52 11.93 -14.48
N LEU A 281 -3.59 13.15 -13.96
CA LEU A 281 -4.86 13.72 -13.52
C LEU A 281 -5.84 13.91 -14.69
N ASN A 282 -5.35 14.33 -15.85
CA ASN A 282 -6.20 14.51 -17.03
C ASN A 282 -6.74 13.18 -17.56
N LEU A 283 -5.99 12.07 -17.45
CA LEU A 283 -6.51 10.74 -17.73
C LEU A 283 -7.74 10.44 -16.86
N ILE A 284 -7.63 10.63 -15.55
CA ILE A 284 -8.73 10.39 -14.61
C ILE A 284 -9.93 11.30 -14.91
N LYS A 285 -9.69 12.59 -15.19
CA LYS A 285 -10.75 13.55 -15.51
C LYS A 285 -11.46 13.24 -16.81
N ASN A 286 -10.73 12.79 -17.83
CA ASN A 286 -11.29 12.46 -19.15
C ASN A 286 -12.10 11.15 -19.11
N LYS A 287 -11.70 10.22 -18.24
CA LYS A 287 -12.34 8.92 -18.05
C LYS A 287 -13.29 8.87 -16.86
N TRP A 288 -13.78 10.02 -16.41
CA TRP A 288 -14.59 10.12 -15.20
C TRP A 288 -15.89 9.29 -15.26
N ASP A 289 -16.42 9.15 -16.48
CA ASP A 289 -17.63 8.39 -16.79
C ASP A 289 -17.34 6.97 -17.30
N ASP A 290 -16.06 6.58 -17.42
CA ASP A 290 -15.68 5.21 -17.79
C ASP A 290 -15.78 4.28 -16.57
N HIS A 291 -15.85 2.98 -16.83
CA HIS A 291 -15.82 1.96 -15.78
C HIS A 291 -14.49 2.06 -15.01
N ILE A 292 -14.55 2.07 -13.67
CA ILE A 292 -13.40 2.32 -12.78
C ILE A 292 -12.20 1.41 -13.04
N LEU A 293 -12.45 0.13 -13.34
CA LEU A 293 -11.39 -0.81 -13.71
C LEU A 293 -10.61 -0.41 -14.96
N ASP A 294 -11.20 0.29 -15.93
CA ASP A 294 -10.46 0.78 -17.11
C ASP A 294 -9.49 1.89 -16.74
N ILE A 295 -9.90 2.77 -15.82
CA ILE A 295 -9.03 3.83 -15.29
C ILE A 295 -7.87 3.21 -14.52
N ILE A 296 -8.16 2.24 -13.65
CA ILE A 296 -7.14 1.54 -12.84
C ILE A 296 -6.17 0.78 -13.75
N ASP A 297 -6.65 0.06 -14.77
CA ASP A 297 -5.80 -0.68 -15.71
C ASP A 297 -4.85 0.25 -16.48
N GLU A 298 -5.36 1.38 -16.97
CA GLU A 298 -4.53 2.37 -17.67
C GLU A 298 -3.50 3.00 -16.73
N LEU A 299 -3.87 3.36 -15.50
CA LEU A 299 -2.92 3.86 -14.50
C LEU A 299 -1.84 2.82 -14.17
N ARG A 300 -2.21 1.54 -14.03
CA ARG A 300 -1.25 0.44 -13.83
C ARG A 300 -0.28 0.29 -15.00
N SER A 301 -0.73 0.54 -16.23
CA SER A 301 0.13 0.49 -17.43
C SER A 301 1.22 1.56 -17.44
N MET A 302 1.03 2.66 -16.71
CA MET A 302 2.00 3.76 -16.59
C MET A 302 3.10 3.49 -15.56
N LEU A 303 2.94 2.45 -14.73
CA LEU A 303 3.85 2.13 -13.64
C LEU A 303 5.16 1.53 -14.16
N SER A 304 6.27 1.97 -13.57
CA SER A 304 7.62 1.48 -13.85
C SER A 304 8.11 0.58 -12.71
N PHE A 305 8.26 -0.71 -13.01
CA PHE A 305 8.62 -1.73 -12.02
C PHE A 305 10.12 -2.00 -11.98
N ASP A 306 10.62 -2.48 -10.83
CA ASP A 306 11.93 -3.10 -10.76
C ASP A 306 11.98 -4.38 -11.62
N LYS A 307 13.16 -4.70 -12.15
CA LYS A 307 13.34 -5.82 -13.09
C LYS A 307 12.99 -7.18 -12.49
N MET A 308 13.16 -7.37 -11.19
CA MET A 308 12.81 -8.64 -10.53
C MET A 308 11.36 -8.65 -10.05
N ALA A 309 10.64 -7.51 -10.09
CA ALA A 309 9.27 -7.39 -9.60
C ALA A 309 8.21 -7.84 -10.63
N THR A 310 8.47 -8.95 -11.31
CA THR A 310 7.64 -9.46 -12.42
C THR A 310 6.28 -9.96 -11.98
N LEU A 311 6.13 -10.37 -10.71
CA LEU A 311 4.85 -10.78 -10.13
C LEU A 311 3.94 -9.58 -9.79
N ARG A 312 4.51 -8.37 -9.72
CA ARG A 312 3.82 -7.09 -9.49
C ARG A 312 2.98 -7.10 -8.20
N THR A 313 1.74 -6.62 -8.29
CA THR A 313 0.78 -6.47 -7.20
C THR A 313 -0.49 -7.30 -7.47
N ASN A 314 -1.48 -7.25 -6.59
CA ASN A 314 -2.72 -8.01 -6.72
C ASN A 314 -3.35 -7.87 -8.12
N PRO A 315 -3.82 -8.97 -8.74
CA PRO A 315 -4.45 -8.90 -10.05
C PRO A 315 -5.75 -8.08 -9.98
N LEU A 316 -6.06 -7.36 -11.07
CA LEU A 316 -7.37 -6.72 -11.19
C LEU A 316 -8.45 -7.79 -11.35
N PRO A 317 -9.62 -7.63 -10.72
CA PRO A 317 -10.73 -8.54 -10.97
C PRO A 317 -11.23 -8.39 -12.41
N ALA A 318 -11.74 -9.48 -12.96
CA ALA A 318 -12.41 -9.44 -14.25
C ALA A 318 -13.67 -8.57 -14.15
N LYS A 319 -13.96 -7.79 -15.20
CA LYS A 319 -15.23 -7.08 -15.31
C LYS A 319 -16.38 -8.08 -15.32
N VAL A 320 -17.29 -7.97 -14.36
CA VAL A 320 -18.51 -8.76 -14.35
C VAL A 320 -19.55 -7.97 -15.13
N VAL A 321 -19.90 -8.44 -16.34
CA VAL A 321 -21.04 -7.89 -17.07
C VAL A 321 -22.31 -8.46 -16.42
N PRO A 322 -23.24 -7.63 -15.91
CA PRO A 322 -24.49 -8.15 -15.36
C PRO A 322 -25.21 -8.97 -16.43
N SER A 323 -25.45 -10.24 -16.16
CA SER A 323 -26.34 -11.05 -16.97
C SER A 323 -27.75 -10.49 -16.81
N ILE A 324 -28.29 -9.90 -17.87
CA ILE A 324 -29.71 -9.52 -17.92
C ILE A 324 -30.51 -10.83 -17.84
N ILE A 325 -31.10 -11.11 -16.68
CA ILE A 325 -32.15 -12.12 -16.58
C ILE A 325 -33.33 -11.54 -17.36
N THR A 326 -33.59 -12.12 -18.53
CA THR A 326 -34.70 -11.73 -19.42
C THR A 326 -35.99 -12.41 -19.04
#